data_AF-A0A7C9D517-F1
#
_entry.id   AF-A0A7C9D517-F1
#
_cell.length_a   1.000
_cell.length_b   1.000
_cell.length_c   1.000
_cell.angle_alpha   90.00
_cell.angle_beta   90.00
_cell.angle_gamma   90.00
#
_symmetry.space_group_name_H-M   'P 1'
#
loop_
_entity.id
_entity.type
_entity.pdbx_description
1 polymer ?
#
loop_
_entity_poly.entity_id
_entity_poly.type
_entity_poly.pdbx_seq_one_letter_code
_entity_poly.pdbx_strand_id
1 'polypeptide(L)'
;LFRSWQLCPDRQDITAAAMRACRDAISSNSIPAFRRGSIPGVTSEQMKLQIKLGVPRPLQQSLDIEKVKSVFPYGKILNVEVVDGGLVCSSGVHVEEMGDKNDDCYIVNAAVYVGY
;
A
#
# COMPACT_ATOMS: atom_id res chain seq x y z
N LEU A 1 9.13 9.63 -6.03
CA LEU A 1 7.72 9.17 -6.08
C LEU A 1 7.75 7.68 -6.37
N PHE A 2 7.32 6.86 -5.42
CA PHE A 2 7.23 5.42 -5.59
C PHE A 2 5.81 5.04 -5.92
N ARG A 3 5.59 4.16 -6.91
CA ARG A 3 4.26 3.70 -7.33
C ARG A 3 4.28 2.18 -7.46
N SER A 4 3.36 1.51 -6.80
CA SER A 4 3.13 0.07 -6.94
C SER A 4 1.63 -0.25 -6.95
N TRP A 5 1.28 -1.36 -7.60
CA TRP A 5 -0.06 -1.90 -7.80
C TRP A 5 0.04 -3.37 -7.45
N GLN A 6 -0.75 -3.84 -6.48
CA GLN A 6 -0.69 -5.23 -6.06
C GLN A 6 -2.07 -5.86 -5.98
N LEU A 7 -2.16 -7.07 -6.51
CA LEU A 7 -3.34 -7.93 -6.48
C LEU A 7 -3.38 -8.74 -5.18
N CYS A 8 -4.53 -8.81 -4.51
CA CYS A 8 -4.70 -9.65 -3.32
C CYS A 8 -4.98 -11.11 -3.74
N PRO A 9 -4.15 -12.09 -3.30
CA PRO A 9 -4.44 -13.51 -3.54
C PRO A 9 -5.57 -14.05 -2.64
N ASP A 10 -5.76 -13.48 -1.46
CA ASP A 10 -6.88 -13.77 -0.56
C ASP A 10 -7.98 -12.75 -0.86
N ARG A 11 -9.04 -13.16 -1.56
CA ARG A 11 -9.90 -12.29 -2.40
C ARG A 11 -10.76 -11.25 -1.67
N GLN A 12 -10.54 -10.93 -0.38
CA GLN A 12 -11.50 -10.10 0.36
C GLN A 12 -10.94 -9.02 1.28
N ASP A 13 -9.65 -9.05 1.61
CA ASP A 13 -9.08 -8.05 2.52
C ASP A 13 -8.40 -6.90 1.76
N ILE A 14 -9.10 -5.76 1.69
CA ILE A 14 -8.58 -4.52 1.08
C ILE A 14 -7.38 -3.96 1.86
N THR A 15 -7.34 -4.21 3.17
CA THR A 15 -6.22 -3.78 4.02
C THR A 15 -4.98 -4.59 3.69
N ALA A 16 -5.12 -5.91 3.51
CA ALA A 16 -4.00 -6.74 3.07
C ALA A 16 -3.47 -6.30 1.69
N ALA A 17 -4.37 -5.97 0.75
CA ALA A 17 -3.99 -5.46 -0.57
C ALA A 17 -3.21 -4.14 -0.45
N ALA A 18 -3.73 -3.19 0.34
CA ALA A 18 -3.09 -1.90 0.59
C ALA A 18 -1.73 -2.05 1.29
N MET A 19 -1.64 -2.92 2.31
CA MET A 19 -0.39 -3.21 2.99
C MET A 19 0.66 -3.80 2.05
N ARG A 20 0.24 -4.69 1.15
CA ARG A 20 1.12 -5.31 0.16
C ARG A 20 1.59 -4.31 -0.89
N ALA A 21 0.69 -3.45 -1.39
CA ALA A 21 1.03 -2.37 -2.31
C ALA A 21 2.00 -1.36 -1.67
N CYS A 22 1.80 -0.98 -0.41
CA CYS A 22 2.73 -0.14 0.34
C CYS A 22 4.09 -0.81 0.53
N ARG A 23 4.10 -2.09 0.92
CA ARG A 23 5.34 -2.87 1.09
C ARG A 23 6.11 -2.94 -0.22
N ASP A 24 5.42 -3.21 -1.32
CA ASP A 24 6.02 -3.29 -2.65
C ASP A 24 6.54 -1.93 -3.13
N ALA A 25 5.81 -0.83 -2.87
CA ALA A 25 6.26 0.52 -3.19
C ALA A 25 7.58 0.89 -2.46
N ILE A 26 7.81 0.38 -1.26
CA ILE A 26 9.04 0.60 -0.49
C ILE A 26 10.13 -0.42 -0.87
N SER A 27 9.78 -1.68 -1.11
CA SER A 27 10.77 -2.74 -1.41
C SER A 27 11.32 -2.65 -2.84
N SER A 28 10.49 -2.27 -3.81
CA SER A 28 10.88 -2.06 -5.20
C SER A 28 11.83 -0.87 -5.37
N ASN A 29 11.86 0.04 -4.40
CA ASN A 29 12.89 1.06 -4.28
C ASN A 29 13.68 0.88 -2.99
N SER A 30 14.66 -0.02 -3.06
CA SER A 30 15.86 0.17 -2.26
C SER A 30 16.41 1.54 -2.61
N ILE A 31 16.21 2.58 -1.79
CA ILE A 31 16.96 3.83 -1.96
C ILE A 31 18.34 3.58 -1.34
N PRO A 32 19.38 3.17 -2.09
CA PRO A 32 20.71 3.00 -1.54
C PRO A 32 21.24 4.30 -0.91
N ALA A 33 20.74 5.47 -1.34
CA ALA A 33 21.17 6.77 -0.84
C ALA A 33 20.85 6.99 0.66
N PHE A 34 19.73 6.47 1.17
CA PHE A 34 19.41 6.54 2.61
C PHE A 34 20.08 5.41 3.39
N ARG A 35 20.16 4.21 2.81
CA ARG A 35 20.79 3.05 3.48
C ARG A 35 22.31 3.23 3.62
N ARG A 36 22.95 4.03 2.77
CA ARG A 36 24.39 4.33 2.80
C ARG A 36 24.74 5.66 3.49
N GLY A 37 23.77 6.37 4.07
CA GLY A 37 24.04 7.69 4.65
C GLY A 37 24.58 8.71 3.62
N SER A 38 24.22 8.56 2.34
CA SER A 38 24.74 9.39 1.24
C SER A 38 24.17 10.81 1.23
N ILE A 39 23.25 11.12 2.15
CA ILE A 39 22.74 12.46 2.38
C ILE A 39 23.28 12.93 3.73
N PRO A 40 24.28 13.83 3.76
CA PRO A 40 24.85 14.30 5.01
C PRO A 40 23.78 14.99 5.85
N GLY A 41 23.56 14.49 7.07
CA GLY A 41 22.65 15.08 8.05
C GLY A 41 21.21 14.56 8.03
N VAL A 42 20.85 13.60 7.17
CA VAL A 42 19.50 13.02 7.17
C VAL A 42 19.53 11.58 7.70
N THR A 43 19.03 11.39 8.91
CA THR A 43 18.82 10.04 9.49
C THR A 43 17.48 9.47 9.04
N SER A 44 17.34 8.14 9.11
CA SER A 44 16.10 7.44 8.74
C SER A 44 14.87 7.88 9.55
N GLU A 45 15.08 8.49 10.70
CA GLU A 45 14.04 9.03 11.59
C GLU A 45 13.49 10.39 11.13
N GLN A 46 14.27 11.16 10.36
CA GLN A 46 13.86 12.48 9.85
C GLN A 46 13.07 12.37 8.54
N MET A 47 12.98 11.18 7.94
CA MET A 47 12.20 10.98 6.72
C MET A 47 10.73 11.25 6.96
N LYS A 48 10.15 12.15 6.18
CA LYS A 48 8.72 12.45 6.17
C LYS A 48 8.06 11.66 5.05
N LEU A 49 7.12 10.81 5.42
CA LEU A 49 6.37 9.98 4.48
C LEU A 49 4.98 10.57 4.25
N GLN A 50 4.63 10.76 2.99
CA GLN A 50 3.26 11.04 2.57
C GLN A 50 2.80 9.90 1.68
N ILE A 51 1.66 9.30 2.01
CA ILE A 51 1.16 8.11 1.35
C ILE A 51 -0.16 8.48 0.68
N LYS A 52 -0.34 8.06 -0.57
CA LYS A 52 -1.58 8.20 -1.31
C LYS A 52 -2.04 6.83 -1.80
N LEU A 53 -3.22 6.41 -1.38
CA LEU A 53 -3.80 5.11 -1.68
C LEU A 53 -4.98 5.29 -2.64
N GLY A 54 -4.91 4.67 -3.81
CA GLY A 54 -6.02 4.55 -4.74
C GLY A 54 -6.81 3.28 -4.42
N VAL A 55 -8.00 3.44 -3.83
CA VAL A 55 -8.86 2.34 -3.37
C VAL A 55 -10.26 2.51 -3.96
N PRO A 56 -10.92 1.43 -4.40
CA PRO A 56 -12.29 1.52 -4.90
C PRO A 56 -13.23 2.11 -3.85
N ARG A 57 -14.02 3.11 -4.23
CA ARG A 57 -14.92 3.86 -3.34
C ARG A 57 -15.75 3.02 -2.35
N PRO A 58 -16.41 1.91 -2.74
CA PRO A 58 -17.19 1.11 -1.79
C PRO A 58 -16.34 0.43 -0.71
N LEU A 59 -15.04 0.23 -0.94
CA LEU A 59 -14.13 -0.48 -0.04
C LEU A 59 -13.27 0.46 0.81
N GLN A 60 -13.35 1.77 0.59
CA GLN A 60 -12.58 2.73 1.37
C GLN A 60 -12.93 2.69 2.86
N GLN A 61 -14.18 2.35 3.20
CA GLN A 61 -14.64 2.25 4.58
C GLN A 61 -14.13 1.01 5.30
N SER A 62 -13.77 -0.06 4.56
CA SER A 62 -13.21 -1.29 5.13
C SER A 62 -11.69 -1.28 5.22
N LEU A 63 -11.04 -0.19 4.78
CA LEU A 63 -9.60 -0.04 4.84
C LEU A 63 -9.12 0.37 6.23
N ASP A 64 -8.29 -0.46 6.85
CA ASP A 64 -7.63 -0.16 8.12
C ASP A 64 -6.32 0.60 7.89
N ILE A 65 -6.40 1.92 8.04
CA ILE A 65 -5.27 2.83 7.83
C ILE A 65 -4.16 2.59 8.88
N GLU A 66 -4.50 2.17 10.09
CA GLU A 66 -3.50 1.95 11.15
C GLU A 66 -2.62 0.74 10.82
N LYS A 67 -3.25 -0.34 10.34
CA LYS A 67 -2.50 -1.49 9.81
C LYS A 67 -1.65 -1.12 8.61
N VAL A 68 -2.13 -0.28 7.70
CA VAL A 68 -1.31 0.18 6.56
C VAL A 68 -0.10 1.01 7.03
N LYS A 69 -0.26 1.85 8.05
CA LYS A 69 0.85 2.62 8.64
C LYS A 69 1.92 1.71 9.27
N SER A 70 1.53 0.57 9.84
CA SER A 70 2.47 -0.40 10.42
C SER A 70 3.45 -1.02 9.41
N VAL A 71 3.18 -0.90 8.11
CA VAL A 71 4.04 -1.44 7.04
C VAL A 71 5.36 -0.70 6.93
N PHE A 72 5.43 0.55 7.39
CA PHE A 72 6.61 1.41 7.27
C PHE A 72 7.50 1.26 8.52
N PRO A 73 8.66 0.59 8.42
CA PRO A 73 9.53 0.35 9.57
C PRO A 73 10.36 1.59 9.98
N TYR A 74 10.36 2.65 9.18
CA TYR A 74 11.10 3.89 9.41
C TYR A 74 10.41 5.08 8.75
N GLY A 75 10.72 6.28 9.23
CA GLY A 75 10.14 7.55 8.76
C GLY A 75 8.84 7.93 9.49
N LYS A 76 8.61 9.23 9.65
CA LYS A 76 7.40 9.80 10.22
C LYS A 76 6.33 9.93 9.14
N ILE A 77 5.24 9.20 9.29
CA ILE A 77 4.07 9.32 8.40
C ILE A 77 3.36 10.63 8.71
N LEU A 78 3.44 11.58 7.79
CA LEU A 78 2.77 12.88 7.91
C LEU A 78 1.30 12.80 7.52
N ASN A 79 1.01 12.08 6.44
CA ASN A 79 -0.33 12.00 5.90
C ASN A 79 -0.55 10.68 5.14
N VAL A 80 -1.77 10.16 5.23
CA VAL A 80 -2.29 9.06 4.41
C VAL A 80 -3.56 9.57 3.75
N GLU A 81 -3.48 9.83 2.44
CA GLU A 81 -4.62 10.26 1.64
C GLU A 81 -5.21 9.03 0.93
N VAL A 82 -6.51 8.78 1.12
CA VAL A 82 -7.24 7.76 0.38
C VAL A 82 -8.06 8.45 -0.69
N VAL A 83 -7.93 7.99 -1.94
CA VAL A 83 -8.65 8.52 -3.09
C VAL A 83 -9.33 7.42 -3.86
N ASP A 84 -10.39 7.79 -4.58
CA ASP A 84 -11.04 6.91 -5.54
C ASP A 84 -10.02 6.44 -6.59
N GLY A 85 -9.83 5.13 -6.68
CA GLY A 85 -8.88 4.51 -7.58
C GLY A 85 -8.88 2.99 -7.45
N GLY A 86 -7.77 2.35 -7.84
CA GLY A 86 -7.67 0.90 -7.83
C GLY A 86 -8.51 0.23 -8.94
N LEU A 87 -8.82 -1.04 -8.75
CA LEU A 87 -9.68 -1.80 -9.66
C LEU A 87 -10.41 -2.89 -8.87
N VAL A 88 -11.68 -3.10 -9.20
CA VAL A 88 -12.45 -4.26 -8.76
C VAL A 88 -12.62 -5.16 -9.98
N CYS A 89 -12.15 -6.40 -9.89
CA CYS A 89 -12.26 -7.39 -10.94
C CYS A 89 -13.06 -8.57 -10.42
N SER A 90 -14.24 -8.84 -10.98
CA SER A 90 -14.93 -10.10 -10.75
C SER A 90 -14.18 -11.21 -11.49
N SER A 91 -13.69 -12.23 -10.79
CA SER A 91 -12.89 -13.29 -11.42
C SER A 91 -13.72 -14.22 -12.33
N GLY A 92 -15.06 -14.20 -12.24
CA GLY A 92 -15.96 -15.00 -13.09
C GLY A 92 -15.78 -16.52 -12.99
N VAL A 93 -14.90 -17.00 -12.10
CA VAL A 93 -14.61 -18.40 -11.86
C VAL A 93 -14.79 -18.64 -10.36
N HIS A 94 -15.98 -19.11 -10.02
CA HIS A 94 -16.34 -19.55 -8.68
C HIS A 94 -15.63 -20.89 -8.43
N VAL A 95 -14.66 -20.91 -7.52
CA VAL A 95 -14.05 -22.16 -7.05
C VAL A 95 -14.32 -22.22 -5.54
N GLU A 96 -15.41 -22.90 -5.17
CA GLU A 96 -15.91 -23.02 -3.79
C GLU A 96 -14.89 -23.65 -2.81
N GLU A 97 -13.82 -24.28 -3.31
CA GLU A 97 -12.83 -24.99 -2.49
C GLU A 97 -11.85 -24.10 -1.71
N MET A 98 -11.89 -22.77 -1.89
CA MET A 98 -10.96 -21.83 -1.24
C MET A 98 -11.54 -21.00 -0.08
N GLY A 99 -12.81 -21.18 0.29
CA GLY A 99 -13.40 -20.50 1.45
C GLY A 99 -13.70 -19.01 1.24
N ASP A 100 -13.82 -18.58 -0.01
CA ASP A 100 -14.17 -17.20 -0.37
C ASP A 100 -15.67 -16.90 -0.15
N LYS A 101 -15.99 -15.70 0.34
CA LYS A 101 -17.37 -15.21 0.54
C LYS A 101 -17.89 -14.40 -0.64
N ASN A 102 -17.02 -13.98 -1.57
CA ASN A 102 -17.37 -13.25 -2.79
C ASN A 102 -16.28 -13.39 -3.87
N ASP A 103 -16.64 -13.27 -5.16
CA ASP A 103 -15.76 -13.48 -6.33
C ASP A 103 -14.94 -12.24 -6.76
N ASP A 104 -14.97 -11.20 -5.94
CA ASP A 104 -14.39 -9.91 -6.28
C ASP A 104 -12.90 -9.86 -5.91
N CYS A 105 -12.04 -9.59 -6.89
CA CYS A 105 -10.64 -9.33 -6.67
C CYS A 105 -10.40 -7.82 -6.59
N TYR A 106 -9.70 -7.37 -5.55
CA TYR A 106 -9.41 -5.97 -5.33
C TYR A 106 -7.95 -5.64 -5.62
N ILE A 107 -7.76 -4.60 -6.43
CA ILE A 107 -6.45 -4.01 -6.72
C ILE A 107 -6.39 -2.64 -6.04
N VAL A 108 -5.34 -2.45 -5.24
CA VAL A 108 -5.04 -1.19 -4.57
C VAL A 108 -3.73 -0.63 -5.10
N ASN A 109 -3.71 0.68 -5.29
CA ASN A 109 -2.54 1.40 -5.77
C ASN A 109 -1.96 2.22 -4.63
N ALA A 110 -0.65 2.11 -4.43
CA ALA A 110 0.04 2.88 -3.41
C ALA A 110 1.06 3.80 -4.06
N ALA A 111 1.00 5.08 -3.71
CA ALA A 111 2.01 6.06 -4.03
C ALA A 111 2.65 6.59 -2.74
N VAL A 112 3.94 6.35 -2.58
CA VAL A 112 4.70 6.81 -1.41
C VAL A 112 5.64 7.94 -1.83
N TYR A 113 5.46 9.08 -1.18
CA TYR A 113 6.28 10.28 -1.32
C TYR A 113 7.19 10.36 -0.11
N VAL A 114 8.49 10.54 -0.35
CA VAL A 114 9.50 10.68 0.69
C VAL A 114 10.07 12.09 0.57
N GLY A 115 9.98 12.86 1.66
CA GLY A 115 10.60 14.17 1.82
C GLY A 115 11.51 14.22 3.05
N TYR A 116 12.30 15.29 3.16
CA TYR A 116 13.15 15.62 4.31
C TYR A 116 12.74 16.99 4.87
#